data_AF-A0A1Z9AK43-F1
#
_entry.id   AF-A0A1Z9AK43-F1
#
_cell.length_a   1.000
_cell.length_b   1.000
_cell.length_c   1.000
_cell.angle_alpha   90.00
_cell.angle_beta   90.00
_cell.angle_gamma   90.00
#
_symmetry.space_group_name_H-M   'P 1'
#
loop_
_entity.id
_entity.type
_entity.pdbx_description
1 polymer ?
#
loop_
_entity_poly.entity_id
_entity_poly.type
_entity_poly.pdbx_seq_one_letter_code
_entity_poly.pdbx_strand_id
1 'polypeptide(L)'
;EWQKRLLPSDPNQYWQVLQWLFWQVGGLGPMAGQAHHFRLYAPESIAYAIDRYTRETHKYYAVLESQLSTSPFLTDELSIADVAVLPWVYRHARHGVDLDQFPAVAAWYERLMGRGDVKSGFAVGESLIATGDLTDAGAKQHLF
;
A
#
# COMPACT_ATOMS: atom_id res chain seq x y z
N GLU A 1 -12.56 -13.06 18.34
CA GLU A 1 -13.23 -13.05 17.02
C GLU A 1 -13.00 -11.73 16.25
N TRP A 2 -11.77 -11.41 15.83
CA TRP A 2 -11.52 -10.18 15.05
C TRP A 2 -11.93 -10.33 13.57
N GLN A 3 -11.90 -11.56 13.04
CA GLN A 3 -12.18 -11.87 11.64
C GLN A 3 -13.56 -11.40 11.17
N LYS A 4 -14.58 -11.47 12.05
CA LYS A 4 -15.95 -11.00 11.75
C LYS A 4 -16.09 -9.47 11.73
N ARG A 5 -15.08 -8.71 12.21
CA ARG A 5 -15.14 -7.23 12.29
C ARG A 5 -14.58 -6.53 11.05
N LEU A 6 -13.76 -7.21 10.24
CA LEU A 6 -13.10 -6.63 9.06
C LEU A 6 -13.41 -7.38 7.76
N LEU A 7 -14.20 -8.45 7.83
CA LEU A 7 -14.71 -9.19 6.69
C LEU A 7 -16.18 -9.49 6.96
N PRO A 8 -17.11 -8.76 6.32
CA PRO A 8 -18.55 -8.88 6.59
C PRO A 8 -19.07 -10.25 6.17
N SER A 9 -20.13 -10.71 6.84
CA SER A 9 -20.81 -11.97 6.47
C SER A 9 -21.93 -11.78 5.44
N ASP A 10 -22.37 -10.54 5.22
CA ASP A 10 -23.29 -10.23 4.12
C ASP A 10 -22.60 -10.56 2.79
N PRO A 11 -23.21 -11.38 1.91
CA PRO A 11 -22.56 -11.82 0.69
C PRO A 11 -22.14 -10.67 -0.24
N ASN A 12 -22.94 -9.61 -0.36
CA ASN A 12 -22.64 -8.51 -1.27
C ASN A 12 -21.44 -7.71 -0.77
N GLN A 13 -21.45 -7.32 0.50
CA GLN A 13 -20.31 -6.61 1.10
C GLN A 13 -19.05 -7.48 1.14
N TYR A 14 -19.20 -8.78 1.41
CA TYR A 14 -18.09 -9.74 1.41
C TYR A 14 -17.36 -9.73 0.07
N TRP A 15 -18.11 -9.82 -1.03
CA TRP A 15 -17.52 -9.82 -2.37
C TRP A 15 -16.88 -8.48 -2.74
N GLN A 16 -17.45 -7.35 -2.30
CA GLN A 16 -16.81 -6.03 -2.50
C GLN A 16 -15.46 -5.94 -1.78
N VAL A 17 -15.37 -6.42 -0.54
CA VAL A 17 -14.09 -6.48 0.19
C VAL A 17 -13.08 -7.35 -0.54
N LEU A 18 -13.49 -8.53 -1.01
CA LEU A 18 -12.60 -9.42 -1.76
C LEU A 18 -12.16 -8.81 -3.11
N GLN A 19 -13.02 -8.11 -3.81
CA GLN A 19 -12.65 -7.43 -5.06
C GLN A 19 -11.51 -6.46 -4.84
N TRP A 20 -11.57 -5.63 -3.80
CA TRP A 20 -10.49 -4.71 -3.44
C TRP A 20 -9.23 -5.42 -2.94
N LEU A 21 -9.39 -6.48 -2.13
CA LEU A 21 -8.26 -7.28 -1.68
C LEU A 21 -7.50 -7.90 -2.86
N PHE A 22 -8.20 -8.52 -3.81
CA PHE A 22 -7.56 -9.11 -4.98
C PHE A 22 -7.05 -8.07 -5.97
N TRP A 23 -7.69 -6.90 -6.08
CA TRP A 23 -7.15 -5.75 -6.81
C TRP A 23 -5.80 -5.29 -6.23
N GLN A 24 -5.68 -5.27 -4.90
CA GLN A 24 -4.42 -4.94 -4.23
C GLN A 24 -3.36 -6.01 -4.51
N VAL A 25 -3.70 -7.29 -4.32
CA VAL A 25 -2.78 -8.43 -4.48
C VAL A 25 -2.27 -8.57 -5.91
N GLY A 26 -3.15 -8.42 -6.90
CA GLY A 26 -2.81 -8.60 -8.32
C GLY A 26 -2.35 -7.34 -9.04
N GLY A 27 -2.60 -6.16 -8.46
CA GLY A 27 -2.41 -4.88 -9.13
C GLY A 27 -1.47 -3.94 -8.36
N LEU A 28 -2.02 -3.23 -7.37
CA LEU A 28 -1.28 -2.19 -6.64
C LEU A 28 0.03 -2.72 -6.05
N GLY A 29 -0.01 -3.86 -5.36
CA GLY A 29 1.16 -4.43 -4.69
C GLY A 29 2.30 -4.75 -5.67
N PRO A 30 2.07 -5.60 -6.69
CA PRO A 30 3.10 -5.90 -7.69
C PRO A 30 3.66 -4.66 -8.38
N MET A 31 2.82 -3.71 -8.80
CA MET A 31 3.30 -2.52 -9.53
C MET A 31 4.07 -1.55 -8.63
N ALA A 32 3.60 -1.31 -7.41
CA ALA A 32 4.30 -0.51 -6.42
C ALA A 32 5.64 -1.15 -6.02
N GLY A 33 5.69 -2.48 -5.90
CA GLY A 33 6.92 -3.23 -5.63
C GLY A 33 7.96 -3.05 -6.74
N GLN A 34 7.54 -3.09 -8.00
CA GLN A 34 8.44 -2.81 -9.13
C GLN A 34 8.92 -1.35 -9.13
N ALA A 35 8.02 -0.39 -8.87
CA ALA A 35 8.40 1.02 -8.76
C ALA A 35 9.44 1.23 -7.65
N HIS A 36 9.23 0.63 -6.48
CA HIS A 36 10.18 0.66 -5.37
C HIS A 36 11.53 0.06 -5.79
N HIS A 37 11.53 -1.14 -6.38
CA HIS A 37 12.76 -1.84 -6.77
C HIS A 37 13.60 -1.01 -7.74
N PHE A 38 13.03 -0.58 -8.87
CA PHE A 38 13.80 0.16 -9.88
C PHE A 38 14.24 1.56 -9.44
N ARG A 39 13.55 2.17 -8.46
CA ARG A 39 13.91 3.50 -7.93
C ARG A 39 14.99 3.45 -6.86
N LEU A 40 15.03 2.40 -6.04
CA LEU A 40 15.83 2.39 -4.80
C LEU A 40 16.84 1.26 -4.70
N TYR A 41 16.61 0.13 -5.37
CA TYR A 41 17.40 -1.09 -5.15
C TYR A 41 18.11 -1.62 -6.39
N ALA A 42 17.58 -1.40 -7.59
CA ALA A 42 18.21 -1.85 -8.82
C ALA A 42 19.67 -1.35 -8.87
N PRO A 43 20.65 -2.23 -9.14
CA PRO A 43 22.08 -1.87 -9.10
C PRO A 43 22.44 -0.85 -10.17
N GLU A 44 21.68 -0.83 -11.28
CA GLU A 44 21.81 0.11 -12.37
C GLU A 44 20.50 0.89 -12.54
N SER A 45 20.62 2.18 -12.87
CA SER A 45 19.45 3.02 -13.14
C SER A 45 18.91 2.73 -14.55
N ILE A 46 17.69 2.21 -14.60
CA ILE A 46 16.99 1.91 -15.86
C ILE A 46 15.84 2.91 -16.03
N ALA A 47 16.11 4.03 -16.70
CA ALA A 47 15.17 5.15 -16.81
C ALA A 47 13.77 4.74 -17.31
N TYR A 48 13.71 3.86 -18.32
CA TYR A 48 12.44 3.34 -18.84
C TYR A 48 11.65 2.55 -17.78
N ALA A 49 12.31 1.69 -17.01
CA ALA A 49 11.65 0.90 -15.98
C ALA A 49 11.13 1.79 -14.84
N ILE A 50 11.95 2.74 -14.38
CA ILE A 50 11.56 3.73 -13.37
C ILE A 50 10.31 4.49 -13.82
N ASP A 51 10.33 5.04 -15.03
CA ASP A 51 9.20 5.81 -15.57
C ASP A 51 7.95 4.93 -15.76
N ARG A 52 8.10 3.74 -16.37
CA ARG A 52 7.00 2.81 -16.58
C ARG A 52 6.29 2.44 -15.27
N TYR A 53 7.03 1.98 -14.26
CA TYR A 53 6.42 1.50 -13.02
C TYR A 53 5.97 2.63 -12.09
N THR A 54 6.62 3.80 -12.14
CA THR A 54 6.10 5.01 -11.46
C THR A 54 4.74 5.39 -12.04
N ARG A 55 4.65 5.48 -13.37
CA ARG A 55 3.40 5.84 -14.08
C ARG A 55 2.31 4.79 -13.89
N GLU A 56 2.67 3.51 -13.90
CA GLU A 56 1.71 2.44 -13.66
C GLU A 56 1.18 2.50 -12.22
N THR A 57 2.05 2.71 -11.23
CA THR A 57 1.64 2.89 -9.83
C THR A 57 0.71 4.09 -9.66
N HIS A 58 0.99 5.22 -10.33
CA HIS A 58 0.11 6.40 -10.32
C HIS A 58 -1.32 6.10 -10.79
N LYS A 59 -1.51 5.19 -11.76
CA LYS A 59 -2.86 4.76 -12.18
C LYS A 59 -3.63 4.05 -11.06
N TYR A 60 -2.95 3.25 -10.24
CA TYR A 60 -3.58 2.61 -9.08
C TYR A 60 -3.97 3.64 -8.02
N TYR A 61 -3.15 4.69 -7.82
CA TYR A 61 -3.53 5.81 -6.95
C TYR A 61 -4.73 6.58 -7.49
N ALA A 62 -4.84 6.78 -8.81
CA ALA A 62 -6.01 7.40 -9.42
C ALA A 62 -7.30 6.56 -9.19
N VAL A 63 -7.20 5.23 -9.20
CA VAL A 63 -8.31 4.33 -8.85
C VAL A 63 -8.69 4.46 -7.37
N LEU A 64 -7.70 4.50 -6.47
CA LEU A 64 -7.95 4.74 -5.04
C LEU A 64 -8.62 6.10 -4.80
N GLU A 65 -8.11 7.16 -5.44
CA GLU A 65 -8.66 8.51 -5.34
C GLU A 65 -10.12 8.55 -5.78
N SER A 66 -10.44 7.91 -6.91
CA SER A 66 -11.82 7.82 -7.37
C SER A 66 -12.72 7.12 -6.36
N GLN A 67 -12.28 6.01 -5.77
CA GLN A 67 -13.08 5.27 -4.78
C GLN A 67 -13.24 6.06 -3.48
N LEU A 68 -12.15 6.62 -2.96
CA LEU A 68 -12.10 7.30 -1.67
C LEU A 68 -12.72 8.70 -1.72
N SER A 69 -12.94 9.26 -2.91
CA SER A 69 -13.66 10.50 -3.08
C SER A 69 -15.15 10.39 -2.70
N THR A 70 -15.71 9.18 -2.73
CA THR A 70 -17.12 8.91 -2.43
C THR A 70 -17.34 8.09 -1.16
N SER A 71 -16.29 7.47 -0.62
CA SER A 71 -16.35 6.64 0.60
C SER A 71 -15.15 6.92 1.53
N PRO A 72 -15.35 6.92 2.86
CA PRO A 72 -14.24 7.07 3.82
C PRO A 72 -13.26 5.89 3.85
N PHE A 73 -13.62 4.73 3.28
CA PHE A 73 -12.84 3.50 3.17
C PHE A 73 -13.00 2.87 1.78
N LEU A 74 -12.23 1.82 1.46
CA LEU A 74 -12.35 1.15 0.16
C LEU A 74 -13.70 0.45 -0.03
N THR A 75 -14.36 0.11 1.06
CA THR A 75 -15.75 -0.36 1.13
C THR A 75 -16.58 0.56 2.02
N ASP A 76 -17.85 0.24 2.26
CA ASP A 76 -18.74 1.07 3.12
C ASP A 76 -18.18 1.24 4.54
N GLU A 77 -17.58 0.18 5.08
CA GLU A 77 -16.88 0.17 6.38
C GLU A 77 -15.42 -0.24 6.21
N LEU A 78 -14.60 0.04 7.23
CA LEU A 78 -13.22 -0.40 7.32
C LEU A 78 -13.14 -1.93 7.20
N SER A 79 -12.31 -2.44 6.28
CA SER A 79 -12.19 -3.87 6.05
C SER A 79 -10.74 -4.34 5.91
N ILE A 80 -10.55 -5.64 5.71
CA ILE A 80 -9.23 -6.21 5.40
C ILE A 80 -8.65 -5.65 4.09
N ALA A 81 -9.46 -5.10 3.19
CA ALA A 81 -8.97 -4.47 1.97
C ALA A 81 -8.17 -3.20 2.30
N ASP A 82 -8.67 -2.33 3.18
CA ASP A 82 -7.94 -1.15 3.64
C ASP A 82 -6.64 -1.53 4.35
N VAL A 83 -6.70 -2.54 5.22
CA VAL A 83 -5.54 -3.08 5.94
C VAL A 83 -4.48 -3.62 4.98
N ALA A 84 -4.89 -4.26 3.88
CA ALA A 84 -3.97 -4.78 2.86
C ALA A 84 -3.36 -3.68 1.98
N VAL A 85 -4.12 -2.61 1.68
CA VAL A 85 -3.67 -1.49 0.85
C VAL A 85 -2.77 -0.52 1.62
N LEU A 86 -3.07 -0.26 2.90
CA LEU A 86 -2.38 0.75 3.71
C LEU A 86 -0.85 0.59 3.75
N PRO A 87 -0.26 -0.60 3.95
CA PRO A 87 1.20 -0.75 3.97
C PRO A 87 1.87 -0.36 2.64
N TRP A 88 1.18 -0.48 1.51
CA TRP A 88 1.67 -0.02 0.21
C TRP A 88 1.58 1.50 0.10
N VAL A 89 0.46 2.10 0.52
CA VAL A 89 0.31 3.57 0.50
C VAL A 89 1.23 4.25 1.51
N TYR A 90 1.52 3.62 2.64
CA TYR A 90 2.53 4.08 3.61
C TYR A 90 3.92 4.29 2.99
N ARG A 91 4.22 3.63 1.86
CA ARG A 91 5.47 3.78 1.12
C ARG A 91 5.35 4.67 -0.13
N HIS A 92 4.28 5.46 -0.27
CA HIS A 92 3.99 6.28 -1.47
C HIS A 92 5.21 7.05 -2.01
N ALA A 93 5.98 7.71 -1.13
CA ALA A 93 7.16 8.48 -1.52
C ALA A 93 8.25 7.61 -2.19
N ARG A 94 8.42 6.35 -1.74
CA ARG A 94 9.35 5.39 -2.34
C ARG A 94 8.92 4.96 -3.75
N HIS A 95 7.64 5.02 -4.04
CA HIS A 95 7.07 4.76 -5.36
C HIS A 95 7.10 6.01 -6.27
N GLY A 96 7.55 7.15 -5.77
CA GLY A 96 7.50 8.43 -6.49
C GLY A 96 6.08 9.00 -6.58
N VAL A 97 5.24 8.73 -5.59
CA VAL A 97 3.89 9.29 -5.49
C VAL A 97 3.86 10.40 -4.44
N ASP A 98 3.35 11.54 -4.85
CA ASP A 98 3.07 12.70 -4.00
C ASP A 98 1.57 12.69 -3.66
N LEU A 99 1.24 12.59 -2.36
CA LEU A 99 -0.14 12.49 -1.90
C LEU A 99 -0.93 13.79 -2.03
N ASP A 100 -0.26 14.93 -2.21
CA ASP A 100 -0.95 16.21 -2.44
C ASP A 100 -1.74 16.20 -3.76
N GLN A 101 -1.39 15.29 -4.69
CA GLN A 101 -2.11 15.06 -5.95
C GLN A 101 -3.33 14.14 -5.79
N PHE A 102 -3.48 13.49 -4.64
CA PHE A 102 -4.53 12.50 -4.35
C PHE A 102 -5.17 12.81 -2.98
N PRO A 103 -5.94 13.90 -2.87
CA PRO A 103 -6.44 14.39 -1.58
C PRO A 103 -7.37 13.41 -0.85
N ALA A 104 -8.18 12.61 -1.56
CA ALA A 104 -9.00 11.60 -0.92
C ALA A 104 -8.15 10.44 -0.38
N VAL A 105 -7.12 10.03 -1.12
CA VAL A 105 -6.13 9.05 -0.64
C VAL A 105 -5.37 9.59 0.58
N ALA A 106 -4.94 10.86 0.57
CA ALA A 106 -4.28 11.51 1.70
C ALA A 106 -5.17 11.50 2.94
N ALA A 107 -6.44 11.90 2.81
CA ALA A 107 -7.39 11.92 3.92
C ALA A 107 -7.66 10.50 4.49
N TRP A 108 -7.76 9.50 3.61
CA TRP A 108 -7.88 8.09 4.01
C TRP A 108 -6.62 7.59 4.72
N TYR A 109 -5.44 7.91 4.20
CA TYR A 109 -4.15 7.55 4.78
C TYR A 109 -4.01 8.12 6.20
N GLU A 110 -4.24 9.43 6.38
CA GLU A 110 -4.19 10.09 7.68
C GLU A 110 -5.22 9.51 8.66
N ARG A 111 -6.45 9.23 8.19
CA ARG A 111 -7.48 8.59 9.00
C ARG A 111 -7.02 7.25 9.54
N LEU A 112 -6.41 6.39 8.71
CA LEU A 112 -5.95 5.07 9.14
C LEU A 112 -4.71 5.16 10.02
N MET A 113 -3.70 5.94 9.62
CA MET A 113 -2.48 6.15 10.39
C MET A 113 -2.74 6.82 11.74
N GLY A 114 -3.82 7.59 11.86
CA GLY A 114 -4.27 8.19 13.12
C GLY A 114 -4.76 7.18 14.17
N ARG A 115 -5.16 5.96 13.76
CA ARG A 115 -5.77 4.96 14.66
C ARG A 115 -4.73 4.29 15.57
N GLY A 116 -5.11 4.05 16.82
CA GLY A 116 -4.23 3.42 17.82
C GLY A 116 -3.86 1.96 17.50
N ASP A 117 -4.78 1.20 16.90
CA ASP A 117 -4.54 -0.20 16.50
C ASP A 117 -3.58 -0.30 15.30
N VAL A 118 -3.73 0.58 14.31
CA VAL A 118 -2.81 0.70 13.18
C VAL A 118 -1.40 1.09 13.66
N LYS A 119 -1.28 2.13 14.48
CA LYS A 119 0.02 2.53 15.08
C LYS A 119 0.67 1.37 15.83
N SER A 120 -0.10 0.62 16.62
CA SER A 120 0.41 -0.54 17.35
C SER A 120 0.91 -1.63 16.40
N GLY A 121 0.21 -1.88 15.29
CA GLY A 121 0.64 -2.83 14.26
C GLY A 121 1.95 -2.43 13.58
N PHE A 122 2.11 -1.15 13.21
CA PHE A 122 3.35 -0.63 12.61
C PHE A 122 4.55 -0.64 13.57
N ALA A 123 4.31 -0.53 14.88
CA ALA A 123 5.36 -0.63 15.90
C ALA A 123 5.89 -2.07 16.06
N VAL A 124 5.14 -3.08 15.61
CA VAL A 124 5.59 -4.48 15.68
C VAL A 124 6.82 -4.66 14.79
N GLY A 125 7.91 -5.15 15.38
CA GLY A 125 9.15 -5.41 14.65
C GLY A 125 9.96 -4.17 14.31
N GLU A 126 9.58 -2.97 14.80
CA GLU A 126 10.33 -1.74 14.59
C GLU A 126 11.80 -1.87 15.04
N SER A 127 12.02 -2.51 16.19
CA SER A 127 13.36 -2.80 16.69
C SER A 127 14.15 -3.75 15.79
N LEU A 128 13.48 -4.65 15.06
CA LEU A 128 14.13 -5.58 14.12
C LEU A 128 14.57 -4.87 12.84
N ILE A 129 13.79 -3.89 12.38
CA ILE A 129 14.13 -3.07 11.20
C ILE A 129 15.41 -2.28 11.46
N ALA A 130 15.55 -1.67 12.64
CA ALA A 130 16.73 -0.89 13.01
C ALA A 130 18.03 -1.74 13.04
N THR A 131 17.91 -3.02 13.37
CA THR A 131 19.06 -3.94 13.45
C THR A 131 19.35 -4.72 12.17
N GLY A 132 18.43 -4.72 11.20
CA GLY A 132 18.43 -5.67 10.08
C GLY A 132 19.38 -5.34 8.92
N ASP A 133 20.07 -4.20 8.94
CA ASP A 133 20.98 -3.70 7.89
C ASP A 133 20.52 -4.04 6.45
N LEU A 134 19.23 -3.80 6.17
CA LEU A 134 18.55 -4.20 4.93
C LEU A 134 19.01 -3.39 3.69
N THR A 135 20.04 -2.55 3.87
CA THR A 135 20.59 -1.66 2.85
C THR A 135 22.03 -1.98 2.47
N ASP A 136 22.72 -2.82 3.24
CA ASP A 136 24.07 -3.27 2.89
C ASP A 136 24.08 -4.14 1.62
N ALA A 137 25.24 -4.19 0.96
CA ALA A 137 25.47 -4.95 -0.27
C ALA A 137 25.11 -6.43 -0.10
N GLY A 138 25.38 -7.05 1.06
CA GLY A 138 25.02 -8.44 1.33
C GLY A 138 23.51 -8.66 1.40
N ALA A 139 22.77 -7.73 2.04
CA ALA A 139 21.32 -7.80 2.11
C ALA A 139 20.67 -7.63 0.73
N LYS A 140 21.21 -6.71 -0.09
CA LYS A 140 20.72 -6.49 -1.47
C LYS A 140 20.88 -7.73 -2.35
N GLN A 141 21.98 -8.48 -2.21
CA GLN A 141 22.22 -9.70 -2.99
C GLN A 141 21.22 -10.83 -2.71
N HIS A 142 20.68 -10.90 -1.49
CA HIS A 142 19.73 -11.96 -1.09
C HIS A 142 18.27 -11.55 -1.25
N LEU A 143 17.97 -10.25 -1.24
CA LEU A 143 16.61 -9.72 -1.36
C LEU A 143 16.20 -9.44 -2.81
N PHE A 144 17.17 -9.25 -3.72
CA PHE A 144 16.92 -8.80 -5.09
C PHE A 144 17.77 -9.53 -6.14
#